data_AF-A0A950A6U2-F1
#
_entry.id   AF-A0A950A6U2-F1
#
_cell.length_a   1.000
_cell.length_b   1.000
_cell.length_c   1.000
_cell.angle_alpha   90.00
_cell.angle_beta   90.00
_cell.angle_gamma   90.00
#
_symmetry.space_group_name_H-M   'P 1'
#
loop_
_entity.id
_entity.type
_entity.pdbx_description
1 polymer ?
#
loop_
_entity_poly.entity_id
_entity_poly.type
_entity_poly.pdbx_seq_one_letter_code
_entity_poly.pdbx_strand_id
1 'polypeptide(L)'
;MRAVIQRVSSASVEVDGAVSGAIERGFLALIGVARDDAEGDAIAMATKIAGLRVFNDDAGDMNRSLKDVGGGILAVSQFTLYGDAR
;
A
#
# COMPACT_ATOMS: atom_id res chain seq x y z
N MET A 1 4.72 11.73 -6.14
CA MET A 1 4.52 10.77 -5.06
C MET A 1 4.99 9.42 -5.53
N ARG A 2 5.61 8.63 -4.64
CA ARG A 2 6.02 7.25 -4.92
C ARG A 2 5.34 6.30 -3.94
N ALA A 3 5.02 5.11 -4.41
CA ALA A 3 4.51 4.05 -3.54
C ALA A 3 5.13 2.71 -3.92
N VAL A 4 5.46 1.90 -2.92
CA VAL A 4 5.75 0.47 -3.10
C VAL A 4 4.61 -0.30 -2.43
N ILE A 5 3.92 -1.12 -3.24
CA ILE A 5 2.76 -1.89 -2.79
C ILE A 5 3.14 -3.35 -2.69
N GLN A 6 2.88 -3.94 -1.53
CA GLN A 6 3.11 -5.35 -1.27
C GLN A 6 1.77 -6.02 -0.98
N ARG A 7 1.46 -7.08 -1.74
CA ARG A 7 0.33 -7.97 -1.44
C ARG A 7 0.70 -8.85 -0.26
N VAL A 8 -0.03 -8.73 0.84
CA VAL A 8 0.28 -9.40 2.10
C VAL A 8 -0.87 -10.28 2.58
N SER A 9 -0.54 -11.38 3.27
CA SER A 9 -1.51 -12.16 4.05
C SER A 9 -1.85 -11.49 5.38
N SER A 10 -0.91 -10.71 5.94
CA SER A 10 -1.06 -9.83 7.10
C SER A 10 0.11 -8.85 7.16
N ALA A 11 -0.07 -7.72 7.83
CA ALA A 11 1.00 -6.76 8.11
C ALA A 11 0.69 -5.95 9.38
N SER A 12 1.72 -5.52 10.10
CA SER A 12 1.59 -4.64 11.26
C SER A 12 2.75 -3.64 11.34
N VAL A 13 2.50 -2.55 12.07
CA VAL A 13 3.51 -1.58 12.51
C VAL A 13 3.52 -1.58 14.03
N GLU A 14 4.72 -1.65 14.59
CA GLU A 14 4.98 -1.58 16.02
C GLU A 14 5.90 -0.40 16.31
N VAL A 15 5.55 0.40 17.32
CA VAL A 15 6.36 1.51 17.82
C VAL A 15 6.53 1.29 19.32
N ASP A 16 7.78 1.22 19.78
CA ASP A 16 8.13 1.01 21.19
C ASP A 16 7.43 -0.19 21.86
N GLY A 17 7.28 -1.31 21.14
CA GLY A 17 6.63 -2.51 21.68
C GLY A 17 5.11 -2.56 21.48
N ALA A 18 4.49 -1.49 20.97
CA ALA A 18 3.04 -1.37 20.83
C ALA A 18 2.60 -1.33 19.36
N VAL A 19 1.62 -2.16 19.01
CA VAL A 19 1.03 -2.18 17.66
C VAL A 19 0.23 -0.90 17.44
N SER A 20 0.69 -0.06 16.51
CA SER A 20 0.03 1.19 16.14
C SER A 20 -0.92 1.03 14.95
N GLY A 21 -0.81 -0.08 14.22
CA GLY A 21 -1.69 -0.42 13.12
C GLY A 21 -1.43 -1.85 12.62
N ALA A 22 -2.49 -2.56 12.24
CA ALA A 22 -2.39 -3.90 11.69
C ALA A 22 -3.52 -4.17 10.70
N ILE A 23 -3.24 -5.04 9.74
CA ILE A 23 -4.21 -5.59 8.80
C ILE A 23 -4.00 -7.09 8.67
N GLU A 24 -5.07 -7.79 8.35
CA GLU A 24 -5.01 -9.14 7.81
C GLU A 24 -4.69 -9.07 6.29
N ARG A 25 -5.35 -9.88 5.47
CA ARG A 25 -5.17 -9.90 4.02
C ARG A 25 -5.34 -8.51 3.43
N GLY A 26 -4.38 -8.05 2.62
CA GLY A 26 -4.49 -6.74 2.01
C GLY A 26 -3.20 -6.22 1.38
N PHE A 27 -2.99 -4.90 1.48
CA PHE A 27 -1.76 -4.24 1.05
C PHE A 27 -1.01 -3.59 2.19
N LEU A 28 0.30 -3.84 2.26
CA LEU A 28 1.24 -2.92 2.87
C LEU A 28 1.67 -1.91 1.81
N ALA A 29 1.37 -0.63 2.05
CA ALA A 29 1.70 0.46 1.16
C ALA A 29 2.77 1.34 1.80
N LEU A 30 4.00 1.28 1.28
CA LEU A 30 5.07 2.20 1.65
C LEU A 30 4.92 3.46 0.80
N ILE A 31 4.67 4.61 1.41
CA ILE A 31 4.34 5.87 0.72
C ILE A 31 5.48 6.88 0.90
N GLY A 32 6.02 7.36 -0.21
CA GLY A 32 6.98 8.45 -0.26
C GLY A 32 6.33 9.69 -0.86
N VAL A 33 6.50 10.84 -0.20
CA VAL A 33 6.01 12.15 -0.63
C VAL A 33 7.21 13.04 -0.95
N ALA A 34 7.22 13.64 -2.14
CA ALA A 34 8.21 14.63 -2.57
C ALA A 34 7.75 16.06 -2.24
N ARG A 35 8.66 17.02 -2.37
CA ARG A 35 8.39 18.43 -2.05
C ARG A 35 7.38 19.09 -2.99
N ASP A 36 7.31 18.61 -4.23
CA ASP A 36 6.48 19.11 -5.32
C ASP A 36 5.16 18.34 -5.46
N ASP A 37 4.90 17.36 -4.59
CA ASP A 37 3.64 16.63 -4.58
C ASP A 37 2.49 17.49 -4.05
N ALA A 38 1.33 17.38 -4.70
CA ALA A 38 0.10 18.01 -4.30
C ALA A 38 -0.97 16.99 -3.89
N GLU A 39 -2.07 17.47 -3.35
CA GLU A 39 -3.23 16.64 -2.98
C GLU A 39 -3.75 15.81 -4.17
N GLY A 40 -3.70 16.36 -5.38
CA GLY A 40 -4.06 15.64 -6.61
C GLY A 40 -3.22 14.38 -6.84
N ASP A 41 -1.93 14.40 -6.52
CA ASP A 41 -1.04 13.25 -6.63
C ASP A 41 -1.43 12.16 -5.61
N ALA A 42 -1.80 12.56 -4.40
CA ALA A 42 -2.29 11.65 -3.36
C ALA A 42 -3.58 10.95 -3.78
N ILE A 43 -4.56 11.71 -4.31
CA ILE A 43 -5.84 11.17 -4.80
C ILE A 43 -5.60 10.21 -5.97
N ALA A 44 -4.75 10.59 -6.92
CA ALA A 44 -4.41 9.74 -8.07
C ALA A 44 -3.71 8.46 -7.63
N MET A 45 -2.77 8.53 -6.68
CA MET A 45 -2.07 7.37 -6.13
C MET A 45 -3.03 6.44 -5.38
N ALA A 46 -3.87 6.97 -4.49
CA ALA A 46 -4.84 6.20 -3.73
C ALA A 46 -5.84 5.49 -4.65
N THR A 47 -6.33 6.18 -5.67
CA THR A 47 -7.24 5.61 -6.69
C THR A 47 -6.58 4.46 -7.44
N LYS A 48 -5.32 4.63 -7.86
CA LYS A 48 -4.56 3.56 -8.52
C LYS A 48 -4.37 2.35 -7.61
N ILE A 49 -3.95 2.56 -6.36
CA ILE A 49 -3.70 1.48 -5.40
C ILE A 49 -4.99 0.70 -5.12
N ALA A 50 -6.10 1.40 -4.84
CA ALA A 50 -7.40 0.77 -4.59
C ALA A 50 -7.90 -0.05 -5.79
N GLY A 51 -7.57 0.39 -7.01
CA GLY A 51 -7.94 -0.27 -8.26
C GLY A 51 -7.01 -1.40 -8.73
N LEU A 52 -5.88 -1.65 -8.06
CA LEU A 52 -4.93 -2.69 -8.47
C LEU A 52 -5.58 -4.08 -8.41
N ARG A 53 -5.64 -4.78 -9.55
CA ARG A 53 -6.18 -6.14 -9.70
C ARG A 53 -5.05 -7.16 -9.60
N VAL A 54 -4.55 -7.37 -8.38
CA VAL A 54 -3.39 -8.23 -8.11
C VAL A 54 -3.71 -9.37 -7.13
N PHE A 55 -4.98 -9.58 -6.78
CA PHE A 55 -5.42 -10.72 -6.00
C PHE A 55 -6.01 -11.81 -6.90
N ASN A 56 -5.85 -13.06 -6.49
CA ASN A 56 -6.34 -14.20 -7.25
C ASN A 56 -7.88 -14.27 -7.20
N ASP A 57 -8.49 -14.55 -8.36
CA ASP A 57 -9.88 -14.99 -8.47
C ASP A 57 -10.03 -16.49 -8.18
N ASP A 58 -11.19 -17.06 -8.51
CA ASP A 58 -11.50 -18.47 -8.26
C ASP A 58 -10.77 -19.42 -9.22
N ALA A 59 -10.26 -18.93 -10.36
CA ALA A 59 -9.42 -19.67 -11.29
C ALA A 59 -7.92 -19.58 -10.93
N GLY A 60 -7.56 -18.73 -9.96
CA GLY A 60 -6.18 -18.49 -9.54
C GLY A 60 -5.51 -17.32 -10.25
N ASP A 61 -6.21 -16.67 -11.18
CA ASP A 61 -5.68 -15.57 -11.97
C ASP A 61 -5.78 -14.23 -11.22
N MET A 62 -4.81 -13.33 -11.44
CA MET A 62 -4.79 -12.01 -10.80
C MET A 62 -5.84 -11.08 -11.40
N ASN A 63 -7.06 -11.18 -10.91
CA ASN A 63 -8.21 -10.41 -11.40
C ASN A 63 -8.97 -9.66 -10.30
N ARG A 64 -8.72 -9.91 -9.01
CA ARG A 64 -9.45 -9.24 -7.93
C ARG A 64 -8.70 -8.00 -7.44
N SER A 65 -9.45 -6.92 -7.21
CA SER A 65 -8.98 -5.72 -6.51
C SER A 65 -8.95 -5.91 -4.99
N LEU A 66 -8.38 -4.95 -4.26
CA LEU A 66 -8.43 -4.96 -2.79
C LEU A 66 -9.87 -5.00 -2.26
N LYS A 67 -10.76 -4.24 -2.90
CA LYS A 67 -12.19 -4.20 -2.54
C LYS A 67 -12.86 -5.55 -2.78
N ASP A 68 -12.56 -6.21 -3.90
CA ASP A 68 -13.15 -7.51 -4.26
C ASP A 68 -12.79 -8.61 -3.26
N VAL A 69 -11.66 -8.49 -2.57
CA VAL A 69 -11.22 -9.43 -1.52
C VAL A 69 -11.52 -8.98 -0.10
N GLY A 70 -12.21 -7.83 0.07
CA GLY A 70 -12.48 -7.24 1.39
C GLY A 70 -11.22 -6.94 2.20
N GLY A 71 -10.10 -6.66 1.51
CA GLY A 71 -8.79 -6.54 2.14
C GLY A 71 -8.54 -5.19 2.81
N GLY A 72 -7.64 -5.19 3.78
CA GLY A 72 -7.19 -3.98 4.48
C GLY A 72 -6.04 -3.25 3.77
N ILE A 73 -5.77 -2.02 4.18
CA ILE A 73 -4.57 -1.28 3.79
C ILE A 73 -3.83 -0.80 5.03
N LEU A 74 -2.52 -1.03 5.07
CA LEU A 74 -1.61 -0.46 6.05
C LEU A 74 -0.68 0.49 5.31
N ALA A 75 -0.93 1.78 5.45
CA ALA A 75 -0.12 2.83 4.83
C ALA A 75 0.98 3.29 5.79
N VAL A 76 2.23 3.18 5.37
CA VAL A 76 3.42 3.52 6.17
C VAL A 76 4.24 4.58 5.44
N SER A 77 4.55 5.66 6.15
CA SER A 77 5.41 6.73 5.62
C SER A 77 6.83 6.19 5.40
N GLN A 78 7.36 6.34 4.18
CA GLN A 78 8.65 5.80 3.75
C GLN A 78 9.42 6.83 2.91
N PHE A 79 10.11 7.76 3.58
CA PHE A 79 10.88 8.82 2.90
C PHE A 79 12.02 8.27 2.03
N THR A 80 12.55 7.08 2.35
CA THR A 80 13.67 6.47 1.62
C THR A 80 13.33 6.07 0.19
N LEU A 81 12.05 6.06 -0.21
CA LEU A 81 11.66 5.84 -1.62
C LEU A 81 12.18 6.92 -2.57
N TYR A 82 12.63 8.07 -2.03
CA TYR A 82 13.32 9.13 -2.77
C TYR A 82 14.82 9.19 -2.47
N GLY A 83 15.37 8.22 -1.71
CA GLY A 83 16.81 8.13 -1.48
C GLY A 83 17.56 7.83 -2.77
N ASP A 84 18.65 8.56 -3.01
CA ASP A 84 19.64 8.23 -4.03
C ASP A 84 20.78 7.46 -3.36
N ALA A 85 21.17 6.33 -3.96
CA ALA A 85 22.20 5.42 -3.46
C ALA A 85 23.37 5.28 -4.44
N ARG A 86 23.46 6.18 -5.43
CA ARG A 86 24.60 6.30 -6.34
C ARG A 86 25.81 6.97 -5.71
#